data_AF-A0A962QQU7-F1
#
_entry.id   AF-A0A962QQU7-F1
#
_cell.length_a   1.000
_cell.length_b   1.000
_cell.length_c   1.000
_cell.angle_alpha   90.00
_cell.angle_beta   90.00
_cell.angle_gamma   90.00
#
_symmetry.space_group_name_H-M   'P 1'
#
loop_
_entity.id
_entity.type
_entity.pdbx_description
1 polymer ?
#
loop_
_entity_poly.entity_id
_entity_poly.type
_entity_poly.pdbx_seq_one_letter_code
_entity_poly.pdbx_strand_id
1 'polypeptide(L)' 'MGRMRHLHFVGIGGAGMNGIAQVMLNLGYEVSGSDIKQNAATQRLAEQGASIHIGHASANVSGA' A
#
# COMPACT_ATOMS: atom_id res chain seq x y z
N MET A 1 -20.54 9.68 -9.68
CA MET A 1 -20.32 8.62 -8.66
C MET A 1 -18.82 8.45 -8.50
N GLY A 2 -18.27 8.92 -7.38
CA GLY A 2 -16.83 9.05 -7.13
C GLY A 2 -16.14 7.70 -7.12
N ARG A 3 -15.26 7.46 -8.10
CA ARG A 3 -14.47 6.24 -8.19
C ARG A 3 -13.22 6.45 -7.34
N MET A 4 -13.29 6.08 -6.06
CA MET A 4 -12.09 5.89 -5.23
C MET A 4 -11.26 4.80 -5.93
N ARG A 5 -10.18 5.22 -6.61
CA ARG A 5 -9.30 4.33 -7.38
C ARG A 5 -8.05 3.93 -6.60
N HIS A 6 -7.71 4.72 -5.59
CA HIS A 6 -6.45 4.63 -4.87
C HIS A 6 -6.68 4.37 -3.38
N LEU A 7 -5.92 3.44 -2.81
CA LEU A 7 -5.98 3.05 -1.40
C LEU A 7 -4.57 3.15 -0.81
N HIS A 8 -4.39 4.00 0.21
CA HIS A 8 -3.13 4.08 0.96
C HIS A 8 -3.20 3.33 2.29
N PHE A 9 -2.27 2.40 2.49
CA PHE A 9 -2.16 1.60 3.71
C PHE A 9 -1.00 2.09 4.58
N VAL A 10 -1.31 2.62 5.78
CA VAL A 10 -0.28 2.92 6.80
C VAL A 10 -0.01 1.64 7.60
N GLY A 11 1.25 1.21 7.67
CA GLY A 11 1.65 -0.09 8.23
C GLY A 11 1.38 -1.27 7.29
N ILE A 12 1.56 -1.07 5.98
CA ILE A 12 1.20 -2.05 4.94
C ILE A 12 1.97 -3.38 5.05
N GLY A 13 3.16 -3.38 5.64
CA GLY A 13 3.96 -4.56 5.91
C GLY A 13 3.53 -5.36 7.14
N GLY A 14 2.56 -4.86 7.91
CA GLY A 14 2.02 -5.53 9.10
C GLY A 14 1.24 -6.81 8.80
N ALA A 15 1.16 -7.69 9.80
CA ALA A 15 0.36 -8.91 9.72
C ALA A 15 -1.12 -8.56 9.51
N GLY A 16 -1.73 -9.07 8.44
CA GLY A 16 -3.11 -8.79 8.05
C GLY A 16 -3.25 -7.68 7.00
N MET A 17 -2.52 -6.57 7.16
CA MET A 17 -2.60 -5.45 6.20
C MET A 17 -2.02 -5.83 4.84
N ASN A 18 -0.94 -6.60 4.81
CA ASN A 18 -0.32 -7.04 3.56
C ASN A 18 -1.25 -7.89 2.68
N GLY A 19 -2.09 -8.73 3.29
CA GLY A 19 -3.05 -9.58 2.60
C GLY A 19 -4.22 -8.78 2.04
N ILE A 20 -4.70 -7.79 2.79
CA ILE A 20 -5.75 -6.89 2.31
C ILE A 20 -5.23 -6.05 1.13
N ALA A 21 -4.06 -5.45 1.26
CA ALA A 21 -3.43 -4.66 0.19
C ALA A 21 -3.22 -5.48 -1.09
N GLN A 22 -2.78 -6.74 -0.94
CA GLN A 22 -2.65 -7.69 -2.03
C GLN A 22 -3.97 -7.93 -2.77
N VAL A 23 -5.06 -8.15 -2.02
CA VAL A 23 -6.38 -8.39 -2.62
C VAL A 23 -6.85 -7.14 -3.36
N MET A 24 -6.63 -5.95 -2.81
CA MET A 24 -7.01 -4.69 -3.47
C MET A 24 -6.25 -4.48 -4.78
N LEU A 25 -4.94 -4.76 -4.82
CA LEU A 25 -4.15 -4.78 -6.06
C LEU A 25 -4.76 -5.73 -7.09
N ASN A 26 -5.09 -6.97 -6.68
CA ASN A 26 -5.64 -7.97 -7.57
C ASN A 26 -7.03 -7.61 -8.12
N LEU A 27 -7.79 -6.80 -7.37
CA LEU A 27 -9.09 -6.26 -7.80
C LEU A 27 -8.95 -5.03 -8.73
N GLY A 28 -7.72 -4.61 -9.04
CA GLY A 28 -7.42 -3.50 -9.95
C GLY A 28 -7.48 -2.13 -9.30
N TYR A 29 -7.40 -2.05 -7.98
CA TYR A 29 -7.19 -0.77 -7.29
C TYR A 29 -5.72 -0.36 -7.40
N GLU A 30 -5.50 0.95 -7.47
CA GLU A 30 -4.20 1.54 -7.20
C GLU A 30 -3.94 1.43 -5.70
N VAL A 31 -2.79 0.88 -5.33
CA VAL A 31 -2.45 0.67 -3.92
C VAL A 31 -1.12 1.35 -3.65
N SER A 32 -1.10 2.16 -2.60
CA SER A 32 0.13 2.65 -1.99
C SER A 32 0.16 2.28 -0.52
N GLY A 33 1.32 2.39 0.11
CA GLY A 33 1.42 2.23 1.54
C GLY A 33 2.71 2.74 2.11
N SER A 34 2.72 2.92 3.42
CA SER A 34 3.93 3.26 4.17
C SER A 34 4.18 2.28 5.31
N ASP A 35 5.44 2.04 5.62
CA ASP A 35 5.85 1.23 6.77
C ASP A 35 7.14 1.74 7.38
N ILE A 36 7.41 1.44 8.65
CA ILE A 36 8.60 1.92 9.37
C ILE A 36 9.87 1.27 8.80
N LYS A 37 9.76 0.04 8.30
CA LYS A 37 10.89 -0.73 7.75
C LYS A 37 10.46 -1.55 6.54
N GLN A 38 11.40 -1.73 5.61
CA GLN A 38 11.23 -2.68 4.53
C GLN A 38 11.29 -4.11 5.09
N ASN A 39 10.40 -4.96 4.59
CA ASN A 39 10.35 -6.39 4.88
C ASN A 39 9.89 -7.19 3.63
N ALA A 40 9.87 -8.52 3.72
CA ALA A 40 9.47 -9.39 2.61
C ALA A 40 8.06 -9.11 2.08
N ALA A 41 7.11 -8.71 2.94
CA ALA A 41 5.75 -8.38 2.52
C ALA A 41 5.70 -7.08 1.72
N THR A 42 6.40 -6.03 2.18
CA THR A 42 6.50 -4.76 1.46
C THR A 42 7.21 -4.92 0.11
N GLN A 43 8.24 -5.77 0.02
CA GLN A 43 8.93 -6.09 -1.24
C GLN A 43 7.99 -6.77 -2.23
N ARG A 44 7.28 -7.82 -1.79
CA ARG A 44 6.33 -8.54 -2.62
C ARG A 44 5.21 -7.64 -3.15
N LEU A 45 4.66 -6.76 -2.32
CA LEU A 45 3.62 -5.81 -2.75
C LEU A 45 4.17 -4.81 -3.77
N ALA A 46 5.41 -4.32 -3.59
CA ALA A 46 6.06 -3.45 -4.56
C ALA A 46 6.28 -4.15 -5.91
N GLU A 47 6.72 -5.41 -5.90
CA GLU A 47 6.88 -6.24 -7.11
C GLU A 47 5.55 -6.45 -7.87
N GLN A 48 4.43 -6.38 -7.16
CA GLN A 48 3.09 -6.51 -7.73
C GLN A 48 2.47 -5.17 -8.15
N GLY A 49 3.22 -4.08 -8.01
CA GLY A 49 2.83 -2.75 -8.49
C GLY A 49 2.28 -1.80 -7.42
N ALA A 50 2.35 -2.14 -6.12
CA ALA A 50 2.05 -1.15 -5.09
C ALA A 50 3.18 -0.12 -4.94
N SER A 51 2.81 1.13 -4.68
CA SER A 51 3.77 2.18 -4.32
C SER A 51 4.09 2.14 -2.82
N ILE A 52 5.30 1.76 -2.45
CA ILE A 52 5.70 1.60 -1.05
C ILE A 52 6.65 2.71 -0.62
N HIS A 53 6.34 3.36 0.50
CA HIS A 53 7.17 4.36 1.16
C HIS A 53 7.72 3.82 2.47
N ILE A 54 9.02 3.96 2.72
CA ILE A 54 9.60 3.63 4.03
C ILE A 54 9.66 4.91 4.88
N GLY A 55 9.12 4.82 6.09
CA GLY A 55 8.83 5.95 6.97
C GLY A 55 7.45 6.56 6.73
N HIS A 56 6.88 7.14 7.78
CA HIS A 56 5.61 7.84 7.70
C HIS A 56 5.83 9.34 7.49
N ALA A 57 5.28 9.87 6.41
CA ALA A 57 5.27 11.29 6.10
C ALA A 57 3.88 11.68 5.57
N SER A 58 3.43 12.89 5.87
CA SER A 58 2.14 13.41 5.36
C SER A 58 2.08 13.42 3.83
N ALA A 59 3.23 13.60 3.17
CA ALA A 59 3.33 13.54 1.71
C ALA A 59 2.87 12.19 1.13
N ASN A 60 3.04 11.08 1.87
CA ASN A 60 2.79 9.72 1.37
C ASN A 60 1.30 9.42 1.14
N VAL A 61 0.39 10.17 1.78
CA VAL A 61 -1.07 9.99 1.63
C VAL A 61 -1.67 10.94 0.59
N SER A 62 -0.86 11.73 -0.11
CA SER A 62 -1.35 12.70 -1.09
C SER A 62 -2.05 11.99 -2.24
N GLY A 63 -3.34 12.29 -2.47
CA GLY A 63 -4.12 11.70 -3.55
C GLY A 63 -4.68 10.29 -3.27
N ALA A 64 -4.63 9.85 -2.01
CA ALA A 64 -5.33 8.65 -1.53
C ALA A 64 -6.75 8.96 -1.04
#